data_AF-A0A170W2M1-F1
#
_entry.id   AF-A0A170W2M1-F1
#
_cell.length_a   1.000
_cell.length_b   1.000
_cell.length_c   1.000
_cell.angle_alpha   90.00
_cell.angle_beta   90.00
_cell.angle_gamma   90.00
#
_symmetry.space_group_name_H-M   'P 1'
#
loop_
_entity.id
_entity.type
_entity.pdbx_description
1 polymer ?
#
loop_
_entity_poly.entity_id
_entity_poly.type
_entity_poly.pdbx_seq_one_letter_code
_entity_poly.pdbx_strand_id
1 'polypeptide(L)'
;HFEALKMKKIEEKELKEAGNKRAKEIAERHYRDRLEELERREHEHEVEERRRMEIKKNIINDAAKKQDEPVDDSKLVEAMFDFLPDSSSEAPLSTRETSVFKDLPAAKADQQEVITQIQIASEDEEDLSEFKFQKFAATYFQGNVTHQYSRKPLKHPLLPLHTQGDQLAAQALWITILR
;
A
#
# COMPACT_ATOMS: atom_id res chain seq x y z
N HIS A 1 25.87 19.19 -3.04
CA HIS A 1 27.08 20.01 -3.32
C HIS A 1 26.82 21.45 -3.79
N PHE A 2 26.00 21.71 -4.84
CA PHE A 2 25.79 23.07 -5.37
C PHE A 2 25.18 24.05 -4.35
N GLU A 3 24.24 23.57 -3.55
CA GLU A 3 23.60 24.33 -2.48
C GLU A 3 24.57 24.72 -1.37
N ALA A 4 25.42 23.80 -0.93
CA ALA A 4 26.47 24.08 0.07
C ALA A 4 27.46 25.15 -0.42
N LEU A 5 27.80 25.16 -1.71
CA LEU A 5 28.65 26.20 -2.32
C LEU A 5 27.97 27.56 -2.35
N LYS A 6 26.65 27.60 -2.60
CA LYS A 6 25.86 28.83 -2.56
C LYS A 6 25.82 29.40 -1.14
N MET A 7 25.59 28.54 -0.13
CA MET A 7 25.60 28.90 1.28
C MET A 7 26.96 29.46 1.73
N LYS A 8 28.07 28.84 1.30
CA LYS A 8 29.43 29.37 1.56
C LYS A 8 29.59 30.82 1.09
N LYS A 9 29.13 31.13 -0.13
CA LYS A 9 29.30 32.48 -0.72
C LYS A 9 28.46 33.53 -0.01
N ILE A 10 27.26 33.17 0.42
CA ILE A 10 26.37 34.07 1.17
C ILE A 10 27.00 34.37 2.54
N GLU A 11 27.40 33.33 3.26
CA GLU A 11 28.00 33.42 4.59
C GLU A 11 29.34 34.19 4.59
N GLU A 12 30.20 33.97 3.58
CA GLU A 12 31.43 34.75 3.42
C GLU A 12 31.15 36.24 3.20
N LYS A 13 30.11 36.57 2.43
CA LYS A 13 29.74 37.95 2.13
C LYS A 13 29.19 38.66 3.37
N GLU A 14 28.30 38.02 4.10
CA GLU A 14 27.72 38.55 5.35
C GLU A 14 28.80 38.80 6.41
N LEU A 15 29.72 37.84 6.58
CA LEU A 15 30.83 37.99 7.53
C LEU A 15 31.81 39.10 7.13
N LYS A 16 32.03 39.32 5.83
CA LYS A 16 32.82 40.46 5.33
C LYS A 16 32.12 41.78 5.58
N GLU A 17 30.82 41.86 5.33
CA GLU A 17 30.00 43.06 5.58
C GLU A 17 29.96 43.40 7.08
N ALA A 18 30.00 42.40 7.96
CA ALA A 18 30.15 42.57 9.41
C ALA A 18 31.58 42.95 9.87
N GLY A 19 32.54 43.14 8.96
CA GLY A 19 33.92 43.55 9.27
C GLY A 19 34.82 42.42 9.79
N ASN A 20 34.42 41.15 9.63
CA ASN A 20 35.20 40.02 10.12
C ASN A 20 36.38 39.70 9.18
N LYS A 21 37.60 39.90 9.67
CA LYS A 21 38.86 39.66 8.92
C LYS A 21 39.07 38.19 8.53
N ARG A 22 38.39 37.25 9.20
CA ARG A 22 38.47 35.79 8.95
C ARG A 22 37.22 35.22 8.26
N ALA A 23 36.37 36.07 7.68
CA ALA A 23 35.12 35.67 7.01
C ALA A 23 35.26 34.48 6.05
N LYS A 24 36.34 34.46 5.24
CA LYS A 24 36.60 33.38 4.29
C LYS A 24 36.92 32.04 4.96
N GLU A 25 37.70 32.06 6.05
CA GLU A 25 38.10 30.86 6.78
C GLU A 25 36.90 30.24 7.50
N ILE A 26 36.04 31.08 8.11
CA ILE A 26 34.83 30.65 8.82
C ILE A 26 33.83 30.03 7.84
N ALA A 27 33.52 30.73 6.74
CA ALA A 27 32.61 30.21 5.71
C ALA A 27 33.14 28.92 5.05
N GLU A 28 34.46 28.80 4.90
CA GLU A 28 35.08 27.58 4.38
C GLU A 28 35.02 26.41 5.36
N ARG A 29 35.20 26.64 6.66
CA ARG A 29 34.99 25.61 7.69
C ARG A 29 33.56 25.10 7.65
N HIS A 30 32.57 25.99 7.73
CA HIS A 30 31.16 25.58 7.67
C HIS A 30 30.80 24.87 6.35
N TYR A 31 31.43 25.25 5.24
CA TYR A 31 31.25 24.55 3.97
C TYR A 31 31.78 23.10 4.03
N ARG A 32 32.95 22.87 4.65
CA ARG A 32 33.51 21.53 4.82
C ARG A 32 32.66 20.68 5.76
N ASP A 33 32.21 21.25 6.87
CA ASP A 33 31.35 20.53 7.82
C ASP A 33 30.03 20.09 7.14
N ARG A 34 29.42 20.97 6.32
CA ARG A 34 28.22 20.64 5.52
C ARG A 34 28.46 19.56 4.48
N LEU A 35 29.66 19.51 3.91
CA LEU A 35 30.08 18.50 2.94
C LEU A 35 30.22 17.12 3.60
N GLU A 36 30.93 17.06 4.72
CA GLU A 36 31.14 15.83 5.49
C GLU A 36 29.82 15.26 6.02
N GLU A 37 28.92 16.13 6.46
CA GLU A 37 27.57 15.76 6.87
C GLU A 37 26.73 15.17 5.71
N LEU A 38 26.86 15.72 4.51
CA LEU A 38 26.20 15.20 3.31
C LEU A 38 26.76 13.83 2.93
N GLU A 39 28.08 13.68 2.89
CA GLU A 39 28.74 12.40 2.59
C GLU A 39 28.41 11.32 3.61
N ARG A 40 28.37 11.66 4.91
CA ARG A 40 27.97 10.72 5.97
C ARG A 40 26.54 10.24 5.79
N ARG A 41 25.61 11.16 5.50
CA ARG A 41 24.19 10.82 5.26
C ARG A 41 24.01 9.95 4.02
N GLU A 42 24.72 10.27 2.94
CA GLU A 42 24.70 9.45 1.71
C GLU A 42 25.23 8.05 1.98
N HIS A 43 26.32 7.93 2.73
CA HIS A 43 26.89 6.64 3.11
C HIS A 43 25.93 5.81 3.99
N GLU A 44 25.32 6.42 5.00
CA GLU A 44 24.33 5.76 5.86
C GLU A 44 23.12 5.27 5.03
N HIS A 45 22.62 6.10 4.12
CA HIS A 45 21.52 5.73 3.23
C HIS A 45 21.90 4.57 2.31
N GLU A 46 23.10 4.59 1.72
CA GLU A 46 23.54 3.51 0.84
C GLU A 46 23.76 2.18 1.58
N VAL A 47 24.23 2.22 2.83
CA VAL A 47 24.33 1.02 3.68
C VAL A 47 22.94 0.46 3.99
N GLU A 48 21.97 1.32 4.30
CA GLU A 48 20.60 0.90 4.59
C GLU A 48 19.90 0.33 3.36
N GLU A 49 20.03 0.99 2.20
CA GLU A 49 19.49 0.50 0.94
C GLU A 49 20.14 -0.83 0.54
N ARG A 50 21.44 -1.00 0.76
CA ARG A 50 22.11 -2.30 0.56
C ARG A 50 21.55 -3.38 1.46
N ARG A 51 21.30 -3.08 2.75
CA ARG A 51 20.67 -4.05 3.68
C ARG A 51 19.27 -4.43 3.23
N ARG A 52 18.46 -3.46 2.83
CA ARG A 52 17.09 -3.69 2.30
C ARG A 52 17.11 -4.55 1.04
N MET A 53 18.03 -4.26 0.12
CA MET A 53 18.23 -5.06 -1.09
C MET A 53 18.62 -6.50 -0.76
N GLU A 54 19.52 -6.72 0.20
CA GLU A 54 19.94 -8.06 0.60
C GLU A 54 18.80 -8.86 1.25
N ILE A 55 18.00 -8.23 2.12
CA ILE A 55 16.81 -8.86 2.72
C ILE A 55 15.81 -9.25 1.62
N LYS A 56 15.49 -8.32 0.72
CA LYS A 56 14.56 -8.58 -0.39
C LYS A 56 15.06 -9.70 -1.30
N LYS A 57 16.35 -9.72 -1.60
CA LYS A 57 16.99 -10.79 -2.38
C LYS A 57 16.89 -12.14 -1.68
N ASN A 58 17.12 -12.21 -0.37
CA ASN A 58 17.00 -13.44 0.40
C ASN A 58 15.56 -13.98 0.41
N ILE A 59 14.55 -13.11 0.56
CA ILE A 59 13.13 -13.50 0.50
C ILE A 59 12.78 -14.10 -0.86
N ILE A 60 13.23 -13.46 -1.95
CA ILE A 60 12.97 -13.95 -3.32
C ILE A 60 13.64 -15.31 -3.55
N ASN A 61 14.87 -15.49 -3.07
CA ASN A 61 15.61 -16.74 -3.21
C ASN A 61 14.98 -17.88 -2.38
N ASP A 62 14.52 -17.59 -1.16
CA ASP A 62 13.78 -18.56 -0.33
C ASP A 62 12.45 -18.98 -0.96
N ALA A 63 11.71 -18.02 -1.52
CA ALA A 63 10.46 -18.28 -2.23
C ALA A 63 10.68 -19.14 -3.49
N ALA A 64 11.73 -18.86 -4.27
CA ALA A 64 12.07 -19.66 -5.45
C ALA A 64 12.40 -21.11 -5.09
N LYS A 65 13.18 -21.33 -4.03
CA LYS A 65 13.51 -22.68 -3.55
C LYS A 65 12.29 -23.47 -3.09
N LYS A 66 11.31 -22.81 -2.48
CA LYS A 66 10.04 -23.44 -2.07
C LYS A 66 9.13 -23.81 -3.25
N GLN A 67 9.22 -23.11 -4.38
CA GLN A 67 8.44 -23.46 -5.57
C GLN A 67 9.00 -24.67 -6.32
N ASP A 68 10.32 -24.87 -6.30
CA ASP A 68 10.98 -26.00 -6.94
C ASP A 68 10.95 -27.29 -6.08
N GLU A 69 10.46 -27.22 -4.84
CA GLU A 69 10.30 -28.38 -3.99
C GLU A 69 9.08 -29.21 -4.46
N PRO A 70 9.24 -30.52 -4.75
CA PRO A 70 8.12 -31.35 -5.18
C PRO A 70 7.07 -31.41 -4.07
N VAL A 71 5.85 -30.98 -4.39
CA VAL A 71 4.71 -30.95 -3.46
C VAL A 71 4.25 -32.38 -3.20
N ASP A 72 4.16 -32.79 -1.94
CA ASP A 72 3.57 -34.06 -1.51
C ASP A 72 2.05 -33.94 -1.47
N ASP A 73 1.37 -34.67 -2.36
CA ASP A 73 -0.09 -34.67 -2.51
C ASP A 73 -0.81 -34.97 -1.18
N SER A 74 -0.22 -35.77 -0.30
CA SER A 74 -0.81 -36.11 1.01
C SER A 74 -0.94 -34.88 1.91
N LYS A 75 0.09 -34.01 1.92
CA LYS A 75 0.10 -32.78 2.71
C LYS A 75 -0.79 -31.70 2.12
N LEU A 76 -0.91 -31.64 0.78
CA LEU A 76 -1.79 -30.70 0.11
C LEU A 76 -3.26 -31.01 0.43
N VAL A 77 -3.64 -32.28 0.39
CA VAL A 77 -5.00 -32.73 0.75
C VAL A 77 -5.28 -32.44 2.22
N GLU A 78 -4.35 -32.74 3.13
CA GLU A 78 -4.48 -32.42 4.56
C GLU A 78 -4.70 -30.92 4.79
N ALA A 79 -3.91 -30.04 4.17
CA ALA A 79 -4.08 -28.60 4.27
C ALA A 79 -5.39 -28.07 3.66
N MET A 80 -5.92 -28.72 2.62
CA MET A 80 -7.21 -28.35 2.02
C MET A 80 -8.43 -28.87 2.81
N PHE A 81 -8.25 -29.92 3.60
CA PHE A 81 -9.31 -30.57 4.37
C PHE A 81 -9.17 -30.43 5.91
N ASP A 82 -8.20 -29.66 6.40
CA ASP A 82 -8.03 -29.27 7.82
C ASP A 82 -9.26 -28.53 8.40
N PHE A 83 -10.15 -28.05 7.54
CA PHE A 83 -11.43 -27.48 7.94
C PHE A 83 -12.46 -28.54 8.40
N LEU A 84 -12.29 -29.82 8.04
CA LEU A 84 -13.22 -30.88 8.40
C LEU A 84 -12.85 -31.49 9.76
N PRO A 85 -13.82 -31.69 10.66
CA PRO A 85 -13.58 -32.45 11.88
C PRO A 85 -13.12 -33.87 11.52
N ASP A 86 -12.05 -34.34 12.19
CA ASP A 86 -11.50 -35.67 12.01
C ASP A 86 -12.63 -36.72 12.04
N SER A 87 -12.83 -37.41 10.91
CA SER A 87 -13.95 -38.33 10.69
C SER A 87 -13.78 -39.68 11.42
N SER A 88 -13.12 -39.69 12.58
CA SER A 88 -12.87 -40.90 13.39
C SER A 88 -13.84 -41.10 14.56
N SER A 89 -14.95 -40.37 14.63
CA SER A 89 -16.01 -40.64 15.62
C SER A 89 -17.37 -40.88 14.98
N GLU A 90 -17.77 -42.15 14.95
CA GLU A 90 -19.17 -42.57 14.84
C GLU A 90 -20.01 -41.91 15.95
N ALA A 91 -21.05 -41.17 15.58
CA ALA A 91 -22.40 -41.27 16.17
C ALA A 91 -23.38 -40.26 15.52
N PRO A 92 -24.68 -40.59 15.42
CA PRO A 92 -25.63 -39.87 14.57
C PRO A 92 -26.32 -38.68 15.27
N LEU A 93 -26.64 -37.67 14.45
CA LEU A 93 -27.76 -36.71 14.55
C LEU A 93 -28.09 -36.10 15.93
N SER A 94 -27.74 -34.83 16.11
CA SER A 94 -28.70 -33.87 16.67
C SER A 94 -28.38 -32.46 16.20
N THR A 95 -29.41 -31.82 15.66
CA THR A 95 -29.51 -30.38 15.39
C THR A 95 -28.85 -29.58 16.50
N ARG A 96 -27.67 -29.02 16.24
CA ARG A 96 -27.06 -28.05 17.13
C ARG A 96 -26.58 -26.87 16.31
N GLU A 97 -27.37 -25.81 16.41
CA GLU A 97 -27.14 -24.49 15.88
C GLU A 97 -25.67 -24.10 16.01
N THR A 98 -25.15 -23.49 14.95
CA THR A 98 -23.81 -22.93 14.77
C THR A 98 -23.31 -22.23 16.04
N SER A 99 -22.62 -23.00 16.89
CA SER A 99 -22.00 -22.53 18.13
C SER A 99 -20.61 -21.96 17.82
N VAL A 100 -20.55 -20.96 16.93
CA VAL A 100 -19.31 -20.24 16.55
C VAL A 100 -19.05 -19.05 17.49
N PHE A 101 -19.96 -18.75 18.42
CA PHE A 101 -19.90 -17.54 19.25
C PHE A 101 -19.83 -17.80 20.76
N LYS A 102 -19.43 -19.00 21.20
CA LYS A 102 -19.44 -19.37 22.63
C LYS A 102 -18.15 -19.02 23.38
N ASP A 103 -17.11 -18.55 22.71
CA ASP A 103 -15.79 -18.33 23.34
C ASP A 103 -15.28 -16.88 23.23
N LEU A 104 -16.19 -15.90 23.15
CA LEU A 104 -15.82 -14.53 23.46
C LEU A 104 -15.80 -14.36 24.99
N PRO A 105 -14.69 -13.89 25.59
CA PRO A 105 -14.64 -13.63 27.02
C PRO A 105 -15.69 -12.58 27.37
N ALA A 106 -16.55 -12.92 28.34
CA ALA A 106 -17.53 -11.99 28.88
C ALA A 106 -16.80 -10.76 29.40
N ALA A 107 -17.05 -9.60 28.78
CA ALA A 107 -16.55 -8.31 29.21
C ALA A 107 -16.96 -8.09 30.67
N LYS A 108 -16.01 -8.27 31.59
CA LYS A 108 -16.14 -7.72 32.93
C LYS A 108 -16.10 -6.21 32.77
N ALA A 109 -17.20 -5.59 33.15
CA ALA A 109 -17.34 -4.16 33.28
C ALA A 109 -16.45 -3.70 34.44
N ASP A 110 -15.19 -3.40 34.15
CA ASP A 110 -14.37 -2.51 34.97
C ASP A 110 -14.19 -1.22 34.20
N GLN A 111 -14.87 -0.19 34.70
CA GLN A 111 -14.79 1.18 34.26
C GLN A 111 -13.39 1.72 34.59
N GLN A 112 -12.82 2.50 33.67
CA GLN A 112 -11.56 3.24 33.75
C GLN A 112 -10.32 2.58 33.16
N GLU A 113 -10.35 2.34 31.85
CA GLU A 113 -9.18 2.60 31.03
C GLU A 113 -9.46 3.84 30.19
N VAL A 114 -8.73 4.92 30.48
CA VAL A 114 -8.63 6.09 29.62
C VAL A 114 -8.08 5.57 28.29
N ILE A 115 -8.96 5.34 27.33
CA ILE A 115 -8.55 5.12 25.94
C ILE A 115 -7.93 6.44 25.52
N THR A 116 -6.60 6.51 25.64
CA THR A 116 -5.79 7.56 25.04
C THR A 116 -6.24 7.65 23.60
N GLN A 117 -6.95 8.72 23.25
CA GLN A 117 -7.29 9.01 21.88
C GLN A 117 -5.96 9.05 21.13
N ILE A 118 -5.69 7.98 20.38
CA ILE A 118 -4.63 7.97 19.39
C ILE A 118 -5.03 9.12 18.48
N GLN A 119 -4.28 10.22 18.57
CA GLN A 119 -4.34 11.28 17.59
C GLN A 119 -3.87 10.59 16.31
N ILE A 120 -4.85 10.13 15.51
CA ILE A 120 -4.64 9.83 14.11
C ILE A 120 -4.14 11.15 13.57
N ALA A 121 -2.82 11.26 13.39
CA ALA A 121 -2.24 12.32 12.61
C ALA A 121 -3.08 12.35 11.34
N SER A 122 -3.71 13.49 11.05
CA SER A 122 -4.46 13.67 9.82
C SER A 122 -3.55 13.22 8.69
N GLU A 123 -3.78 12.01 8.17
CA GLU A 123 -3.16 11.57 6.94
C GLU A 123 -3.47 12.70 5.98
N ASP A 124 -2.42 13.31 5.42
CA ASP A 124 -2.55 14.34 4.39
C ASP A 124 -3.60 13.83 3.40
N GLU A 125 -4.81 14.42 3.40
CA GLU A 125 -5.88 13.98 2.52
C GLU A 125 -5.32 14.09 1.11
N GLU A 126 -5.03 12.94 0.48
CA GLU A 126 -4.48 12.91 -0.86
C GLU A 126 -5.42 13.71 -1.77
N ASP A 127 -4.88 14.66 -2.52
CA ASP A 127 -5.68 15.46 -3.43
C ASP A 127 -6.19 14.61 -4.59
N LEU A 128 -7.44 14.13 -4.46
CA LEU A 128 -8.13 13.36 -5.50
C LEU A 128 -8.86 14.26 -6.52
N SER A 129 -8.66 15.59 -6.48
CA SER A 129 -9.34 16.53 -7.37
C SER A 129 -9.02 16.31 -8.85
N GLU A 130 -7.95 15.61 -9.19
CA GLU A 130 -7.62 15.27 -10.57
C GLU A 130 -8.40 14.04 -11.10
N PHE A 131 -8.75 13.11 -10.21
CA PHE A 131 -9.36 11.81 -10.53
C PHE A 131 -10.88 11.88 -10.64
N LYS A 132 -11.37 12.52 -11.72
CA LYS A 132 -12.80 12.65 -11.99
C LYS A 132 -13.33 11.47 -12.80
N PHE A 133 -14.42 10.86 -12.34
CA PHE A 133 -15.12 9.78 -13.07
C PHE A 133 -15.48 10.15 -14.51
N GLN A 134 -15.87 11.41 -14.75
CA GLN A 134 -16.15 11.90 -16.10
C GLN A 134 -14.94 11.76 -17.04
N LYS A 135 -13.71 12.01 -16.56
CA LYS A 135 -12.49 11.81 -17.36
C LYS A 135 -12.33 10.34 -17.71
N PHE A 136 -12.48 9.45 -16.75
CA PHE A 136 -12.41 8.00 -16.97
C PHE A 136 -13.44 7.54 -18.01
N ALA A 137 -14.71 7.91 -17.84
CA ALA A 137 -15.77 7.54 -18.76
C ALA A 137 -15.52 8.08 -20.17
N ALA A 138 -15.09 9.34 -20.32
CA ALA A 138 -14.78 9.92 -21.62
C ALA A 138 -13.61 9.22 -22.34
N THR A 139 -12.63 8.72 -21.58
CA THR A 139 -11.46 8.03 -22.13
C THR A 139 -11.73 6.58 -22.49
N TYR A 140 -12.52 5.86 -21.68
CA TYR A 140 -12.61 4.40 -21.77
C TYR A 140 -13.99 3.85 -22.14
N PHE A 141 -15.07 4.64 -22.04
CA PHE A 141 -16.39 4.12 -22.37
C PHE A 141 -16.53 3.86 -23.87
N GLN A 142 -17.16 2.74 -24.20
CA GLN A 142 -17.49 2.37 -25.57
C GLN A 142 -18.86 2.89 -26.00
N GLY A 143 -19.12 2.89 -27.32
CA GLY A 143 -20.46 3.04 -27.86
C GLY A 143 -21.10 4.42 -27.68
N ASN A 144 -20.30 5.48 -27.52
CA ASN A 144 -20.74 6.86 -27.26
C ASN A 144 -21.64 6.98 -26.02
N VAL A 145 -21.45 6.11 -25.02
CA VAL A 145 -22.19 6.14 -23.77
C VAL A 145 -21.56 7.17 -22.83
N THR A 146 -22.39 8.00 -22.21
CA THR A 146 -21.95 9.04 -21.27
C THR A 146 -21.90 8.51 -19.83
N HIS A 147 -21.17 9.21 -18.95
CA HIS A 147 -21.18 8.94 -17.50
C HIS A 147 -22.51 9.26 -16.79
N GLN A 148 -23.46 9.89 -17.50
CA GLN A 148 -24.75 10.29 -16.96
C GLN A 148 -25.76 9.14 -16.93
N TYR A 149 -26.77 9.27 -16.07
CA TYR A 149 -27.87 8.33 -15.99
C TYR A 149 -28.58 8.12 -17.34
N SER A 150 -28.87 6.87 -17.66
CA SER A 150 -29.61 6.48 -18.87
C SER A 150 -30.49 5.29 -18.58
N ARG A 151 -31.74 5.33 -19.07
CA ARG A 151 -32.68 4.20 -19.02
C ARG A 151 -32.57 3.27 -20.23
N LYS A 152 -31.75 3.63 -21.21
CA LYS A 152 -31.60 2.84 -22.44
C LYS A 152 -30.79 1.59 -22.14
N PRO A 153 -31.18 0.40 -22.66
CA PRO A 153 -30.34 -0.77 -22.56
C PRO A 153 -29.03 -0.55 -23.32
N LEU A 154 -27.93 -1.09 -22.80
CA LEU A 154 -26.63 -1.02 -23.45
C LEU A 154 -26.56 -2.00 -24.62
N LYS A 155 -26.01 -1.55 -25.75
CA LYS A 155 -25.70 -2.41 -26.92
C LYS A 155 -24.36 -3.12 -26.79
N HIS A 156 -23.44 -2.54 -26.02
CA HIS A 156 -22.10 -3.03 -25.72
C HIS A 156 -21.80 -2.73 -24.25
N PRO A 157 -20.97 -3.52 -23.55
CA PRO A 157 -20.50 -3.15 -22.21
C PRO A 157 -19.85 -1.77 -22.20
N LEU A 158 -19.85 -1.11 -21.04
CA LEU A 158 -19.23 0.22 -20.91
C LEU A 158 -17.74 0.16 -21.23
N LEU A 159 -17.04 -0.92 -20.86
CA LEU A 159 -15.61 -1.11 -21.08
C LEU A 159 -15.34 -2.30 -22.01
N PRO A 160 -14.17 -2.35 -22.69
CA PRO A 160 -13.75 -3.52 -23.45
C PRO A 160 -13.62 -4.76 -22.57
N LEU A 161 -14.27 -5.86 -22.98
CA LEU A 161 -14.18 -7.15 -22.31
C LEU A 161 -13.74 -8.23 -23.31
N HIS A 162 -12.90 -9.14 -22.84
CA HIS A 162 -12.18 -10.10 -23.69
C HIS A 162 -13.05 -11.26 -24.17
N THR A 163 -13.99 -11.73 -23.33
CA THR A 163 -14.83 -12.88 -23.67
C THR A 163 -16.25 -12.46 -24.03
N GLN A 164 -16.88 -13.21 -24.93
CA GLN A 164 -18.28 -12.99 -25.29
C GLN A 164 -19.23 -13.18 -24.09
N GLY A 165 -18.89 -14.11 -23.17
CA GLY A 165 -19.64 -14.36 -21.95
C GLY A 165 -19.70 -13.12 -21.05
N ASP A 166 -18.56 -12.47 -20.84
CA ASP A 166 -18.48 -11.27 -19.98
C ASP A 166 -19.23 -10.09 -20.60
N GLN A 167 -19.17 -9.93 -21.93
CA GLN A 167 -19.93 -8.89 -22.63
C GLN A 167 -21.44 -9.05 -22.42
N LEU A 168 -21.96 -10.28 -22.54
CA LEU A 168 -23.37 -10.57 -22.30
C LEU A 168 -23.75 -10.41 -20.83
N ALA A 169 -22.89 -10.87 -19.91
CA ALA A 169 -23.11 -10.72 -18.47
C ALA A 169 -23.19 -9.23 -18.07
N ALA A 170 -22.28 -8.40 -18.57
CA ALA A 170 -22.28 -6.96 -18.31
C ALA A 170 -23.56 -6.26 -18.81
N GLN A 171 -24.08 -6.65 -19.98
CA GLN A 171 -25.34 -6.13 -20.50
C GLN A 171 -26.55 -6.59 -19.66
N ALA A 172 -26.56 -7.86 -19.24
CA ALA A 172 -27.61 -8.39 -18.37
C ALA A 172 -27.60 -7.70 -16.99
N LEU A 173 -26.41 -7.45 -16.44
CA LEU A 173 -26.22 -6.69 -15.20
C LEU A 173 -26.75 -5.26 -15.33
N TRP A 174 -26.48 -4.59 -16.46
CA TRP A 174 -27.05 -3.25 -16.70
C TRP A 174 -28.58 -3.23 -16.63
N ILE A 175 -29.24 -4.18 -17.31
CA ILE A 175 -30.70 -4.30 -17.26
C ILE A 175 -31.16 -4.59 -15.83
N THR A 176 -30.41 -5.42 -15.09
CA THR A 176 -30.72 -5.75 -13.70
C THR A 176 -30.58 -4.55 -12.77
N ILE A 177 -29.58 -3.69 -12.97
CA ILE A 177 -29.39 -2.43 -12.20
C ILE A 177 -30.53 -1.43 -12.48
N LEU A 178 -31.11 -1.47 -13.69
CA LEU A 178 -32.21 -0.58 -14.09
C LEU A 178 -33.61 -1.05 -13.66
N ARG A 179 -33.75 -2.27 -13.14
CA ARG A 179 -35.03 -2.82 -12.65
C ARG A 179 -35.32 -2.34 -11.24
#